data_AF-A0A662KEH6-F1
#
_entry.id   AF-A0A662KEH6-F1
#
_cell.length_a   1.000
_cell.length_b   1.000
_cell.length_c   1.000
_cell.angle_alpha   90.00
_cell.angle_beta   90.00
_cell.angle_gamma   90.00
#
_symmetry.space_group_name_H-M   'P 1'
#
loop_
_entity.id
_entity.type
_entity.pdbx_description
1 polymer ?
#
loop_
_entity_poly.entity_id
_entity_poly.type
_entity_poly.pdbx_seq_one_letter_code
_entity_poly.pdbx_strand_id
1 'polypeptide(L)' 'MVEKISEIRKHIEPLKKHALAILLYGSYAEGKATNRSDIDICIVAPS' A
#
# COMPACT_ATOMS: atom_id res chain seq x y z
N MET A 1 -2.86 -0.26 14.13
CA MET A 1 -3.40 -0.50 12.77
C MET A 1 -2.80 0.48 11.76
N VAL A 2 -2.79 1.80 12.06
CA VAL A 2 -2.05 2.82 11.27
C VAL A 2 -0.55 2.55 11.18
N GLU A 3 0.06 1.98 12.23
CA GLU A 3 1.49 1.65 12.26
C GLU A 3 1.93 0.71 11.14
N LYS A 4 1.14 -0.33 10.83
CA LYS A 4 1.50 -1.31 9.79
C LYS A 4 1.57 -0.69 8.40
N ILE A 5 0.65 0.20 8.05
CA ILE A 5 0.69 0.95 6.78
C ILE A 5 1.89 1.89 6.74
N SER A 6 2.22 2.53 7.87
CA SER A 6 3.39 3.41 7.97
C SER A 6 4.70 2.64 7.78
N GLU A 7 4.82 1.44 8.34
CA GLU A 7 5.96 0.55 8.11
C GLU A 7 6.05 0.09 6.67
N ILE A 8 4.94 -0.39 6.09
CA ILE A 8 4.88 -0.77 4.68
C ILE A 8 5.36 0.41 3.83
N ARG A 9 4.83 1.62 4.04
CA ARG A 9 5.23 2.83 3.31
C ARG A 9 6.74 3.05 3.33
N LYS A 10 7.41 2.86 4.47
CA LYS A 10 8.88 2.98 4.55
C LYS A 10 9.60 1.93 3.69
N HIS A 11 9.11 0.69 3.67
CA HIS A 11 9.69 -0.40 2.90
C HIS A 11 9.48 -0.27 1.38
N ILE A 12 8.34 0.27 0.95
CA ILE A 12 8.03 0.50 -0.48
C ILE A 12 8.51 1.87 -1.01
N GLU A 13 8.93 2.80 -0.14
CA GLU A 13 9.49 4.10 -0.54
C GLU A 13 10.60 3.99 -1.62
N PRO A 14 11.57 3.04 -1.54
CA PRO A 14 12.60 2.89 -2.56
C PRO A 14 12.08 2.48 -3.94
N LEU A 15 10.86 1.94 -4.05
CA LEU A 15 10.24 1.58 -5.32
C LEU A 15 9.66 2.79 -6.06
N LYS A 16 9.45 3.93 -5.38
CA LYS A 16 8.88 5.13 -6.00
C LYS A 16 9.67 5.65 -7.19
N LYS A 17 11.00 5.50 -7.18
CA LYS A 17 11.85 5.89 -8.31
C LYS A 17 11.67 5.00 -9.56
N HIS A 18 11.00 3.86 -9.41
CA HIS A 18 10.77 2.86 -10.46
C HIS A 18 9.29 2.68 -10.83
N ALA A 19 8.39 3.33 -10.10
CA ALA A 19 6.95 3.21 -10.27
C ALA A 19 6.34 4.54 -10.71
N LEU A 20 5.39 4.50 -11.63
CA LEU A 20 4.55 5.64 -11.98
C LEU A 20 3.65 6.03 -10.80
N ALA A 21 3.12 5.04 -10.09
CA ALA A 21 2.29 5.24 -8.90
C ALA A 21 2.36 4.04 -7.96
N ILE A 22 2.08 4.29 -6.68
CA ILE A 22 1.86 3.26 -5.66
C ILE A 22 0.54 3.60 -4.97
N LEU A 23 -0.41 2.66 -5.00
CA LEU A 23 -1.79 2.87 -4.58
C LEU A 23 -2.18 1.88 -3.48
N LEU A 24 -2.95 2.35 -2.50
CA LEU A 24 -3.62 1.49 -1.52
C LEU A 24 -4.98 1.06 -2.08
N TYR A 25 -5.27 -0.23 -2.02
CA TYR A 25 -6.54 -0.81 -2.46
C TYR A 25 -7.24 -1.60 -1.34
N GLY A 26 -8.41 -2.14 -1.68
CA GLY A 26 -9.13 -3.10 -0.85
C GLY A 26 -9.73 -2.49 0.42
N SER A 27 -9.96 -3.36 1.40
CA SER A 27 -10.71 -3.01 2.63
C SER A 27 -10.10 -1.87 3.44
N TYR A 28 -8.77 -1.68 3.37
CA TYR A 28 -8.07 -0.56 4.00
C TYR A 28 -8.32 0.76 3.27
N ALA A 29 -8.39 0.77 1.93
CA ALA A 29 -8.74 1.96 1.17
C ALA A 29 -10.20 2.39 1.40
N GLU A 30 -11.10 1.42 1.63
CA GLU A 30 -12.52 1.67 1.92
C GLU A 30 -12.84 1.99 3.39
N GLY A 31 -11.86 1.87 4.29
CA GLY A 31 -12.07 2.05 5.73
C GLY A 31 -12.88 0.93 6.41
N LYS A 32 -12.98 -0.25 5.78
CA LYS A 32 -13.72 -1.43 6.27
C LYS A 32 -12.81 -2.56 6.76
N ALA A 33 -11.51 -2.31 6.86
CA ALA A 33 -10.53 -3.32 7.28
C ALA A 33 -10.80 -3.82 8.70
N THR A 34 -10.60 -5.13 8.90
CA THR A 34 -10.65 -5.81 10.19
C THR A 34 -9.25 -6.25 10.61
N ASN A 35 -9.10 -6.79 11.83
CA ASN A 35 -7.82 -7.34 12.29
C ASN A 35 -7.35 -8.58 11.48
N ARG A 36 -8.24 -9.20 10.70
CA ARG A 36 -7.97 -10.34 9.82
C ARG A 36 -7.75 -9.92 8.36
N SER A 37 -7.95 -8.65 8.03
CA SER A 37 -7.76 -8.14 6.68
C SER A 37 -6.27 -8.06 6.32
N ASP A 38 -5.98 -8.42 5.08
CA ASP A 38 -4.73 -8.14 4.38
C ASP A 38 -4.65 -6.67 3.94
N ILE A 39 -3.50 -6.28 3.38
CA ILE A 39 -3.24 -4.93 2.86
C ILE A 39 -2.87 -5.07 1.38
N ASP A 40 -3.74 -4.57 0.51
CA ASP A 40 -3.53 -4.57 -0.93
C ASP A 40 -2.77 -3.32 -1.39
N ILE A 41 -1.60 -3.53 -2.00
CA ILE A 41 -0.79 -2.46 -2.59
C ILE A 41 -0.64 -2.73 -4.09
N CYS A 42 -1.07 -1.79 -4.91
CA CYS A 42 -0.85 -1.82 -6.35
C CYS A 42 0.35 -0.95 -6.72
N ILE A 43 1.28 -1.50 -7.49
CA ILE A 43 2.44 -0.79 -8.04
C ILE A 43 2.22 -0.66 -9.54
N VAL A 44 2.13 0.58 -10.02
CA VAL A 44 2.00 0.87 -11.45
C VAL A 44 3.39 1.06 -12.02
N ALA A 45 3.84 0.13 -12.86
CA ALA A 45 5.10 0.24 -13.57
C ALA A 45 4.93 1.02 -14.89
N PRO A 46 5.93 1.80 -15.33
CA PRO A 46 5.95 2.34 -16.69
C PRO A 46 6.05 1.21 -17.72
N SER A 47 5.46 1.45 -18.90
CA SER A 47 5.52 0.56 -20.07
C SER A 47 6.90 0.55 -20.73
#